data_AF-A0A6N9Q9X7-F1
#
_entry.id   AF-A0A6N9Q9X7-F1
#
_cell.length_a   1.000
_cell.length_b   1.000
_cell.length_c   1.000
_cell.angle_alpha   90.00
_cell.angle_beta   90.00
_cell.angle_gamma   90.00
#
_symmetry.space_group_name_H-M   'P 1'
#
loop_
_entity.id
_entity.type
_entity.pdbx_description
1 polymer ?
#
loop_
_entity_poly.entity_id
_entity_poly.type
_entity_poly.pdbx_seq_one_letter_code
_entity_poly.pdbx_strand_id
1 'polypeptide(L)' 'MMVRRKKEESNHDLKEKRKTVFCPKCGWRLMDAASAVKTQLVIPTKGRYPDYFIKCGHCGAEIGVKKTE' A
#
# COMPACT_ATOMS: atom_id res chain seq x y z
N MET A 1 -9.85 23.92 31.30
CA MET A 1 -10.52 23.04 30.32
C MET A 1 -9.70 23.08 29.03
N MET A 2 -8.97 22.01 28.69
CA MET A 2 -8.15 21.96 27.47
C MET A 2 -9.04 21.61 26.28
N VAL A 3 -9.31 22.58 25.41
CA VAL A 3 -10.01 22.36 24.13
C VAL A 3 -9.08 21.58 23.21
N ARG A 4 -9.28 20.26 23.15
CA ARG A 4 -8.67 19.40 22.14
C ARG A 4 -9.24 19.80 20.78
N ARG A 5 -8.52 20.64 20.04
CA ARG A 5 -8.85 21.02 18.66
C ARG A 5 -8.90 19.75 17.80
N LYS A 6 -10.10 19.34 17.40
CA LYS A 6 -10.35 18.29 16.40
C LYS A 6 -9.67 18.67 15.09
N LYS A 7 -8.58 17.98 14.75
CA LYS A 7 -7.97 18.01 13.41
C LYS A 7 -8.65 16.93 12.56
N GLU A 8 -9.94 17.11 12.24
CA GLU A 8 -10.74 16.12 11.48
C GLU A 8 -11.01 16.51 10.02
N GLU A 9 -10.75 17.76 9.59
CA GLU A 9 -11.14 18.22 8.24
C GLU A 9 -10.16 17.92 7.09
N SER A 10 -8.96 17.40 7.36
CA SER A 10 -7.95 17.15 6.29
C SER A 10 -7.69 15.66 5.98
N ASN A 11 -8.35 14.74 6.70
CA ASN A 11 -8.14 13.30 6.51
C ASN A 11 -9.08 12.68 5.45
N HIS A 12 -10.21 13.32 5.15
CA HIS A 12 -11.21 12.75 4.24
C HIS A 12 -10.73 12.78 2.78
N ASP A 13 -10.19 13.92 2.33
CA ASP A 13 -9.75 14.13 0.94
C ASP A 13 -8.59 13.20 0.54
N LEU A 14 -7.69 12.89 1.48
CA LEU A 14 -6.58 11.95 1.23
C LEU A 14 -7.02 10.49 1.29
N LYS A 15 -8.13 10.15 1.95
CA LYS A 15 -8.64 8.76 2.01
C LYS A 15 -9.31 8.35 0.71
N GLU A 16 -10.09 9.24 0.09
CA GLU A 16 -10.74 8.97 -1.20
C GLU A 16 -9.74 8.76 -2.34
N LYS A 17 -8.57 9.39 -2.25
CA LYS A 17 -7.50 9.27 -3.24
C LYS A 17 -6.54 8.12 -2.97
N ARG A 18 -6.88 7.16 -2.13
CA ARG A 18 -6.05 5.98 -1.85
C ARG A 18 -6.79 4.69 -2.17
N LYS A 19 -6.08 3.77 -2.83
CA LYS A 19 -6.50 2.39 -3.04
C LYS A 19 -5.77 1.48 -2.07
N THR A 20 -6.50 0.63 -1.37
CA THR A 20 -5.89 -0.39 -0.52
C THR A 20 -5.34 -1.52 -1.39
N VAL A 21 -4.08 -1.86 -1.15
CA VAL A 21 -3.35 -2.90 -1.83
C VAL A 21 -3.25 -4.10 -0.90
N PHE A 22 -3.72 -5.25 -1.38
CA PHE A 22 -3.75 -6.49 -0.62
C PHE A 22 -2.56 -7.38 -0.95
N CYS A 23 -2.14 -8.18 0.02
CA CYS A 23 -1.11 -9.18 -0.16
C CYS A 23 -1.59 -10.24 -1.17
N PRO A 24 -0.83 -10.53 -2.24
CA PRO A 24 -1.23 -11.52 -3.24
C PRO A 24 -1.19 -12.96 -2.70
N LYS A 25 -0.54 -13.21 -1.55
CA LYS A 25 -0.42 -14.53 -0.94
C LYS A 25 -1.53 -14.84 0.07
N CYS A 26 -1.90 -13.88 0.92
CA CYS A 26 -2.86 -14.11 2.01
C CYS A 26 -4.07 -13.16 2.02
N GLY A 27 -4.17 -12.24 1.06
CA GLY A 27 -5.29 -11.29 0.95
C GLY A 27 -5.32 -10.20 2.03
N TRP A 28 -4.39 -10.21 2.98
CA TRP A 28 -4.33 -9.19 4.04
C TRP A 28 -3.90 -7.84 3.51
N ARG A 29 -4.33 -6.76 4.16
CA ARG A 29 -3.90 -5.40 3.81
C ARG A 29 -2.38 -5.29 3.88
N LEU A 30 -1.77 -4.90 2.77
CA LEU A 30 -0.33 -4.75 2.64
C LEU A 30 0.09 -3.29 2.78
N MET A 31 -0.55 -2.40 2.01
CA MET A 31 -0.30 -0.96 2.02
C MET A 31 -1.47 -0.21 1.36
N ASP A 32 -1.47 1.12 1.43
CA ASP A 32 -2.33 1.95 0.61
C ASP A 32 -1.50 2.72 -0.41
N ALA A 33 -1.90 2.64 -1.68
CA ALA A 33 -1.29 3.42 -2.75
C ALA A 33 -2.20 4.60 -3.10
N ALA A 34 -1.65 5.71 -3.58
CA ALA A 34 -2.48 6.76 -4.16
C ALA A 34 -3.22 6.21 -5.40
N SER A 35 -4.47 6.61 -5.62
CA SER A 35 -5.33 6.12 -6.70
C SER A 35 -4.72 6.39 -8.08
N ALA A 36 -3.97 7.48 -8.22
CA ALA A 36 -3.25 7.84 -9.44
C ALA A 36 -2.06 6.90 -9.74
N VAL A 37 -1.50 6.23 -8.72
CA VAL A 37 -0.33 5.36 -8.92
C VAL A 37 -0.81 4.00 -9.38
N LYS A 38 -0.43 3.60 -10.59
CA LYS A 38 -0.53 2.21 -11.02
C LYS A 38 0.67 1.45 -10.47
N THR A 39 0.40 0.51 -9.57
CA THR A 39 1.39 -0.40 -9.01
C THR A 39 0.97 -1.82 -9.32
N GLN A 40 1.93 -2.65 -9.71
CA GLN A 40 1.75 -4.08 -9.89
C GLN A 40 2.51 -4.81 -8.79
N LEU A 41 1.83 -5.71 -8.10
CA LEU A 41 2.48 -6.60 -7.15
C LEU A 41 2.99 -7.83 -7.90
N VAL A 42 4.25 -8.17 -7.66
CA VAL A 42 4.87 -9.37 -8.21
C VAL A 42 5.43 -10.19 -7.06
N ILE A 43 5.23 -11.50 -7.10
CA ILE A 43 5.99 -12.38 -6.22
C ILE A 43 7.43 -12.40 -6.77
N PRO A 44 8.44 -12.03 -5.98
CA PRO A 44 9.82 -11.97 -6.43
C PRO A 44 10.29 -13.39 -6.76
N THR A 45 10.35 -13.67 -8.05
CA THR A 45 10.93 -14.88 -8.63
C THR A 45 12.17 -14.49 -9.41
N LYS A 46 13.16 -15.39 -9.52
CA LYS A 46 14.36 -15.15 -10.34
C LYS A 46 13.96 -14.61 -11.72
N GLY A 47 14.50 -13.45 -12.09
CA GLY A 47 14.24 -12.80 -13.38
C GLY A 47 13.16 -11.70 -13.40
N ARG A 48 12.44 -11.47 -12.30
CA ARG A 48 11.57 -10.27 -12.16
C ARG A 48 12.28 -9.23 -11.30
N TYR A 49 12.45 -8.03 -11.84
CA TYR A 49 13.06 -6.89 -11.15
C TYR A 49 11.98 -5.89 -10.74
N PRO A 50 11.41 -6.00 -9.52
CA PRO A 50 10.54 -4.98 -8.98
C PRO A 50 11.35 -3.74 -8.57
N ASP A 51 10.70 -2.58 -8.54
CA ASP A 51 11.31 -1.32 -8.09
C ASP A 51 11.50 -1.28 -6.58
N TYR A 52 10.59 -1.94 -5.84
CA TYR A 52 10.62 -1.98 -4.38
C TYR A 52 10.28 -3.39 -3.90
N PHE A 53 10.74 -3.72 -2.69
CA PHE A 53 10.37 -4.95 -1.99
C PHE A 53 9.66 -4.60 -0.69
N ILE A 54 8.56 -5.29 -0.40
CA ILE A 54 7.79 -5.16 0.84
C ILE A 54 7.50 -6.54 1.41
N LYS A 55 7.57 -6.69 2.73
CA LYS A 55 7.17 -7.92 3.41
C LYS A 55 5.77 -7.79 3.96
N CYS A 56 4.95 -8.81 3.76
CA CYS A 56 3.62 -8.87 4.38
C CYS A 56 3.77 -9.11 5.88
N GLY A 57 3.23 -8.19 6.69
CA GLY A 57 3.25 -8.33 8.15
C GLY A 57 2.42 -9.50 8.70
N HIS A 58 1.50 -10.06 7.90
CA HIS A 58 0.66 -11.20 8.31
C HIS A 58 1.29 -12.56 7.98
N CYS A 59 1.64 -12.80 6.72
CA CYS A 59 2.16 -14.10 6.28
C CYS A 59 3.68 -14.16 6.04
N GLY A 60 4.38 -13.04 6.25
CA GLY A 60 5.83 -12.94 6.06
C GLY A 60 6.31 -13.02 4.60
N ALA A 61 5.41 -13.08 3.61
CA ALA A 61 5.82 -13.16 2.21
C ALA A 61 6.52 -11.88 1.77
N GLU A 62 7.64 -12.04 1.08
CA GLU A 62 8.30 -10.97 0.36
C GLU A 62 7.59 -10.74 -0.98
N ILE A 63 7.23 -9.50 -1.25
CA ILE A 63 6.43 -9.07 -2.39
C ILE A 63 7.19 -7.94 -3.06
N GLY A 64 7.44 -8.09 -4.36
CA GLY A 64 7.94 -7.01 -5.20
C GLY A 64 6.80 -6.06 -5.56
N VAL A 65 7.07 -4.77 -5.56
CA VAL A 65 6.19 -3.73 -6.07
C VAL A 65 6.87 -3.12 -7.29
N LYS A 66 6.20 -3.17 -8.43
CA LYS A 66 6.62 -2.51 -9.66
C LYS A 66 5.72 -1.31 -9.91
N LYS A 67 6.29 -0.14 -10.15
CA LYS A 67 5.54 1.02 -10.63
C LYS A 67 5.34 0.88 -12.14
N THR A 68 4.17 1.26 -12.61
CA THR A 68 3.82 1.32 -14.03
C THR A 68 3.33 2.73 -14.34
N GLU A 69 3.74 3.30 -15.46
CA GLU A 69 3.30 4.63 -15.94
C GLU A 69 1.82 4.63 -16.38
#